data_AF-A0A947J148-F1
#
_entry.id   AF-A0A947J148-F1
#
_cell.length_a   1.000
_cell.length_b   1.000
_cell.length_c   1.000
_cell.angle_alpha   90.00
_cell.angle_beta   90.00
_cell.angle_gamma   90.00
#
_symmetry.space_group_name_H-M   'P 1'
#
loop_
_entity.id
_entity.type
_entity.pdbx_description
1 polymer ?
#
loop_
_entity_poly.entity_id
_entity_poly.type
_entity_poly.pdbx_seq_one_letter_code
_entity_poly.pdbx_strand_id
1 'polypeptide(L)'
;AGSLRRHKELIRDIDILVSAEQATKIMDTFTTLPQVAKVNAKGNTKSAITLKNGINADLRVIKNKEFPYGLQHFSGSKEHNVALRSRAKKMGLKMNEYGLFKGKKLIVCKNEAELYQKLKLDYIPPELRENTGEIEAAEKHQLPKLIEQKDIQGVFHVHSNYSDGANSIEEMARQCMKMGFKYMVLADHSQSAFYANGLKPARLKKQHKEIDQLNKKLKGFKILKGIECDILPNGQLDYPDEILKTFDYVFGAIHTKFKMPEKEMTERIIKAMQNKYFSILTHPTGRLLLSREPYPVNLEKVIKAAAKYGKAIEINCNPQRFDLDWRWCKVAKENGVKIVLSPDSHRIDTISDIYYGVGIARRGWLEKKDVLNTGPG
;
A
#
# COMPACT_ATOMS: atom_id res chain seq x y z
N ALA A 1 13.95 -5.44 -9.79
CA ALA A 1 14.62 -4.13 -9.56
C ALA A 1 13.59 -3.05 -9.85
N GLY A 2 14.01 -1.82 -10.16
CA GLY A 2 13.14 -0.77 -10.64
C GLY A 2 12.12 -0.26 -9.63
N SER A 3 11.12 0.45 -10.17
CA SER A 3 10.00 1.00 -9.39
C SER A 3 9.14 -0.09 -8.74
N LEU A 4 9.03 -1.27 -9.35
CA LEU A 4 8.34 -2.43 -8.78
C LEU A 4 8.96 -2.87 -7.45
N ARG A 5 10.31 -2.96 -7.37
CA ARG A 5 11.00 -3.30 -6.11
C ARG A 5 10.79 -2.25 -5.01
N ARG A 6 10.55 -1.00 -5.39
CA ARG A 6 10.25 0.09 -4.45
C ARG A 6 8.76 0.20 -4.09
N HIS A 7 7.93 -0.73 -4.57
CA HIS A 7 6.48 -0.70 -4.36
C HIS A 7 5.83 0.62 -4.82
N LYS A 8 6.27 1.15 -5.98
CA LYS A 8 5.65 2.34 -6.55
C LYS A 8 4.21 2.03 -7.02
N GLU A 9 3.30 2.95 -6.75
CA GLU A 9 1.86 2.87 -7.06
C GLU A 9 1.58 2.71 -8.55
N LEU A 10 2.41 3.34 -9.38
CA LEU A 10 2.35 3.26 -10.84
C LEU A 10 3.73 2.89 -11.39
N ILE A 11 3.76 1.83 -12.17
CA ILE A 11 4.96 1.32 -12.85
C ILE A 11 4.78 1.45 -14.37
N ARG A 12 5.88 1.73 -15.07
CA ARG A 12 5.89 1.83 -16.53
C ARG A 12 6.26 0.49 -17.18
N ASP A 13 7.20 -0.19 -16.57
CA ASP A 13 7.86 -1.40 -17.04
C ASP A 13 8.31 -2.26 -15.86
N ILE A 14 8.74 -3.47 -16.18
CA ILE A 14 9.29 -4.44 -15.23
C ILE A 14 10.80 -4.50 -15.43
N ASP A 15 11.58 -4.07 -14.44
CA ASP A 15 13.03 -4.19 -14.44
C ASP A 15 13.50 -5.47 -13.73
N ILE A 16 14.10 -6.40 -14.47
CA ILE A 16 14.67 -7.64 -13.96
C ILE A 16 16.19 -7.55 -14.00
N LEU A 17 16.82 -7.79 -12.85
CA LEU A 17 18.27 -7.86 -12.72
C LEU A 17 18.66 -9.27 -12.29
N VAL A 18 19.55 -9.89 -13.06
CA VAL A 18 20.04 -11.25 -12.80
C VAL A 18 21.55 -11.25 -12.65
N SER A 19 22.03 -12.04 -11.71
CA SER A 19 23.46 -12.31 -11.51
C SER A 19 23.82 -13.62 -12.18
N ALA A 20 24.76 -13.61 -13.13
CA ALA A 20 25.26 -14.83 -13.76
C ALA A 20 26.61 -14.62 -14.45
N GLU A 21 27.41 -15.69 -14.57
CA GLU A 21 28.64 -15.68 -15.38
C GLU A 21 28.33 -15.93 -16.87
N GLN A 22 27.25 -16.65 -17.19
CA GLN A 22 26.81 -16.92 -18.57
C GLN A 22 25.44 -16.30 -18.85
N ALA A 23 25.43 -15.23 -19.63
CA ALA A 23 24.21 -14.48 -19.92
C ALA A 23 23.38 -15.04 -21.09
N THR A 24 24.02 -15.70 -22.07
CA THR A 24 23.38 -16.09 -23.35
C THR A 24 22.13 -16.93 -23.15
N LYS A 25 22.24 -18.04 -22.41
CA LYS A 25 21.10 -18.95 -22.15
C LYS A 25 19.95 -18.25 -21.41
N ILE A 26 20.26 -17.30 -20.53
CA ILE A 26 19.27 -16.51 -19.79
C ILE A 26 18.54 -15.57 -20.75
N MET A 27 19.26 -14.89 -21.63
CA MET A 27 18.67 -14.02 -22.65
C MET A 27 17.79 -14.80 -23.62
N ASP A 28 18.25 -15.95 -24.09
CA ASP A 28 17.48 -16.82 -24.97
C ASP A 28 16.17 -17.26 -24.31
N THR A 29 16.26 -17.75 -23.07
CA THR A 29 15.08 -18.17 -22.30
C THR A 29 14.11 -17.00 -22.09
N PHE A 30 14.61 -15.84 -21.63
CA PHE A 30 13.79 -14.66 -21.37
C PHE A 30 13.02 -14.19 -22.61
N THR A 31 13.67 -14.19 -23.77
CA THR A 31 13.05 -13.76 -25.04
C THR A 31 12.10 -14.78 -25.67
N THR A 32 12.05 -16.01 -25.15
CA THR A 32 11.21 -17.12 -25.66
C THR A 32 10.13 -17.56 -24.68
N LEU A 33 9.99 -16.88 -23.53
CA LEU A 33 8.95 -17.17 -22.54
C LEU A 33 7.55 -17.12 -23.18
N PRO A 34 6.61 -18.00 -22.80
CA PRO A 34 5.26 -18.04 -23.36
C PRO A 34 4.47 -16.73 -23.22
N GLN A 35 4.84 -15.88 -22.27
CA GLN A 35 4.24 -14.58 -22.00
C GLN A 35 4.74 -13.49 -22.96
N VAL A 36 5.82 -13.73 -23.72
CA VAL A 36 6.38 -12.77 -24.68
C VAL A 36 5.43 -12.63 -25.86
N ALA A 37 5.09 -11.39 -26.21
CA ALA A 37 4.42 -11.06 -27.46
C ALA A 37 5.40 -10.54 -28.52
N LYS A 38 6.37 -9.73 -28.09
CA LYS A 38 7.36 -9.13 -28.99
C LYS A 38 8.72 -9.01 -28.31
N VAL A 39 9.78 -9.34 -29.04
CA VAL A 39 11.16 -9.02 -28.65
C VAL A 39 11.50 -7.66 -29.23
N ASN A 40 11.74 -6.66 -28.37
CA ASN A 40 12.06 -5.30 -28.79
C ASN A 40 13.57 -5.12 -29.04
N ALA A 41 14.38 -5.75 -28.19
CA ALA A 41 15.83 -5.80 -28.33
C ALA A 41 16.38 -7.05 -27.66
N LYS A 42 17.41 -7.67 -28.27
CA LYS A 42 18.14 -8.79 -27.68
C LYS A 42 19.64 -8.54 -27.83
N GLY A 43 20.32 -8.45 -26.70
CA GLY A 43 21.77 -8.30 -26.63
C GLY A 43 22.38 -9.26 -25.62
N ASN A 44 23.71 -9.28 -25.56
CA ASN A 44 24.45 -10.25 -24.73
C ASN A 44 24.17 -10.10 -23.23
N THR A 45 23.98 -8.86 -22.74
CA THR A 45 23.79 -8.56 -21.31
C THR A 45 22.55 -7.72 -21.02
N LYS A 46 21.81 -7.31 -22.06
CA LYS A 46 20.53 -6.61 -21.94
C LYS A 46 19.55 -7.12 -23.01
N SER A 47 18.32 -7.42 -22.62
CA SER A 47 17.20 -7.68 -23.52
C SER A 47 15.95 -6.93 -23.07
N ALA A 48 15.07 -6.61 -24.01
CA ALA A 48 13.81 -5.91 -23.77
C ALA A 48 12.69 -6.61 -24.55
N ILE A 49 11.58 -6.88 -23.87
CA ILE A 49 10.40 -7.55 -24.45
C ILE A 49 9.13 -6.76 -24.12
N THR A 50 8.10 -7.00 -24.92
CA THR A 50 6.72 -6.66 -24.58
C THR A 50 5.96 -7.96 -24.32
N LEU A 51 5.31 -8.02 -23.17
CA LEU A 51 4.47 -9.14 -22.75
C LEU A 51 3.11 -9.11 -23.48
N LYS A 52 2.41 -10.25 -23.52
CA LYS A 52 1.06 -10.38 -24.11
C LYS A 52 0.01 -9.44 -23.52
N ASN A 53 0.21 -9.00 -22.28
CA ASN A 53 -0.65 -8.00 -21.63
C ASN A 53 -0.24 -6.54 -21.92
N GLY A 54 0.74 -6.32 -22.81
CA GLY A 54 1.22 -4.99 -23.21
C GLY A 54 2.29 -4.38 -22.30
N ILE A 55 2.61 -4.99 -21.16
CA ILE A 55 3.65 -4.47 -20.25
C ILE A 55 5.04 -4.73 -20.83
N ASN A 56 5.90 -3.73 -20.79
CA ASN A 56 7.31 -3.88 -21.16
C ASN A 56 8.12 -4.47 -20.01
N ALA A 57 9.06 -5.35 -20.33
CA ALA A 57 10.00 -5.90 -19.37
C ALA A 57 11.44 -5.82 -19.90
N ASP A 58 12.32 -5.27 -19.08
CA ASP A 58 13.75 -5.13 -19.34
C ASP A 58 14.50 -6.14 -18.47
N LEU A 59 15.34 -6.97 -19.10
CA LEU A 59 16.28 -7.86 -18.42
C LEU A 59 17.70 -7.33 -18.55
N ARG A 60 18.42 -7.31 -17.44
CA ARG A 60 19.87 -7.10 -17.41
C ARG A 60 20.58 -8.21 -16.65
N VAL A 61 21.63 -8.74 -17.25
CA VAL A 61 22.53 -9.71 -16.61
C VAL A 61 23.85 -9.01 -16.27
N ILE A 62 24.27 -9.16 -15.02
CA ILE A 62 25.54 -8.62 -14.49
C ILE A 62 26.33 -9.74 -13.81
N LYS A 63 27.64 -9.51 -13.59
CA LYS A 63 28.49 -10.50 -12.92
C LYS A 63 28.18 -10.59 -11.43
N ASN A 64 28.50 -11.72 -10.82
CA ASN A 64 28.29 -11.94 -9.38
C ASN A 64 28.94 -10.87 -8.50
N LYS A 65 30.16 -10.46 -8.84
CA LYS A 65 30.88 -9.40 -8.12
C LYS A 65 30.25 -8.01 -8.27
N GLU A 66 29.42 -7.79 -9.29
CA GLU A 66 28.76 -6.50 -9.58
C GLU A 66 27.37 -6.43 -8.95
N PHE A 67 26.80 -7.57 -8.55
CA PHE A 67 25.39 -7.67 -8.15
C PHE A 67 24.96 -6.71 -7.05
N PRO A 68 25.73 -6.48 -5.96
CA PRO A 68 25.35 -5.53 -4.93
C PRO A 68 25.17 -4.09 -5.44
N TYR A 69 26.06 -3.63 -6.31
CA TYR A 69 26.03 -2.27 -6.85
C TYR A 69 24.98 -2.12 -7.93
N GLY A 70 24.86 -3.13 -8.80
CA GLY A 70 23.84 -3.18 -9.83
C GLY A 70 22.45 -3.22 -9.22
N LEU A 71 22.22 -4.03 -8.18
CA LEU A 71 20.93 -4.10 -7.51
C LEU A 71 20.56 -2.76 -6.89
N GLN A 72 21.48 -2.10 -6.19
CA GLN A 72 21.26 -0.76 -5.67
C GLN A 72 20.91 0.22 -6.81
N HIS A 73 21.75 0.28 -7.84
CA HIS A 73 21.61 1.23 -8.95
C HIS A 73 20.30 1.05 -9.71
N PHE A 74 20.01 -0.17 -10.16
CA PHE A 74 18.81 -0.48 -10.95
C PHE A 74 17.54 -0.52 -10.10
N SER A 75 17.65 -0.54 -8.77
CA SER A 75 16.48 -0.32 -7.90
C SER A 75 16.09 1.15 -7.81
N GLY A 76 17.04 2.08 -7.98
CA GLY A 76 16.78 3.51 -7.88
C GLY A 76 16.28 3.96 -6.50
N SER A 77 15.51 5.06 -6.41
CA SER A 77 15.12 5.96 -7.50
C SER A 77 16.30 6.69 -8.16
N LYS A 78 16.04 7.45 -9.23
CA LYS A 78 17.08 8.29 -9.86
C LYS A 78 17.61 9.31 -8.84
N GLU A 79 16.72 9.92 -8.09
CA GLU A 79 17.00 10.95 -7.08
C GLU A 79 17.85 10.37 -5.96
N HIS A 80 17.48 9.19 -5.43
CA HIS A 80 18.27 8.46 -4.43
C HIS A 80 19.68 8.12 -4.95
N ASN A 81 19.78 7.64 -6.19
CA ASN A 81 21.07 7.32 -6.82
C ASN A 81 21.96 8.56 -6.97
N VAL A 82 21.40 9.70 -7.36
CA VAL A 82 22.15 10.96 -7.50
C VAL A 82 22.68 11.40 -6.13
N ALA A 83 21.86 11.33 -5.08
CA ALA A 83 22.26 11.69 -3.72
C ALA A 83 23.38 10.77 -3.19
N LEU A 84 23.26 9.44 -3.38
CA LEU A 84 24.33 8.51 -2.98
C LEU A 84 25.64 8.72 -3.73
N ARG A 85 25.59 8.97 -5.06
CA ARG A 85 26.80 9.29 -5.83
C ARG A 85 27.45 10.59 -5.37
N SER A 86 26.64 11.61 -5.04
CA SER A 86 27.12 12.87 -4.48
C SER A 86 27.81 12.65 -3.13
N ARG A 87 27.21 11.85 -2.24
CA ARG A 87 27.81 11.45 -0.95
C ARG A 87 29.13 10.70 -1.16
N ALA A 88 29.15 9.68 -2.02
CA ALA A 88 30.36 8.93 -2.34
C ALA A 88 31.48 9.87 -2.84
N LYS A 89 31.16 10.81 -3.73
CA LYS A 89 32.11 11.82 -4.23
C LYS A 89 32.69 12.68 -3.11
N LYS A 90 31.86 13.15 -2.18
CA LYS A 90 32.31 13.92 -1.00
C LYS A 90 33.25 13.10 -0.09
N MET A 91 33.14 11.77 -0.11
CA MET A 91 34.02 10.86 0.61
C MET A 91 35.29 10.47 -0.20
N GLY A 92 35.53 11.07 -1.37
CA GLY A 92 36.65 10.70 -2.25
C GLY A 92 36.46 9.35 -2.95
N LEU A 93 35.21 8.89 -3.08
CA LEU A 93 34.84 7.64 -3.73
C LEU A 93 34.08 7.89 -5.04
N LYS A 94 34.12 6.91 -5.94
CA LYS A 94 33.28 6.87 -7.15
C LYS A 94 32.32 5.70 -7.05
N MET A 95 31.04 5.93 -7.31
CA MET A 95 29.99 4.91 -7.27
C MET A 95 29.25 4.85 -8.60
N ASN A 96 29.06 3.65 -9.14
CA ASN A 96 28.25 3.37 -10.34
C ASN A 96 27.64 1.96 -10.27
N GLU A 97 26.97 1.52 -11.33
CA GLU A 97 26.34 0.19 -11.43
C GLU A 97 27.30 -1.00 -11.37
N TYR A 98 28.62 -0.77 -11.53
CA TYR A 98 29.64 -1.82 -11.55
C TYR A 98 30.44 -1.88 -10.24
N GLY A 99 30.38 -0.87 -9.38
CA GLY A 99 31.21 -0.84 -8.18
C GLY A 99 31.23 0.47 -7.41
N LEU A 100 31.83 0.37 -6.22
CA LEU A 100 32.31 1.48 -5.41
C LEU A 100 33.85 1.50 -5.48
N PHE A 101 34.45 2.64 -5.79
CA PHE A 101 35.88 2.74 -6.10
C PHE A 101 36.57 3.84 -5.29
N LYS A 102 37.81 3.59 -4.88
CA LYS A 102 38.77 4.61 -4.42
C LYS A 102 39.90 4.72 -5.46
N GLY A 103 39.89 5.79 -6.25
CA GLY A 103 40.69 5.85 -7.47
C GLY A 103 40.31 4.74 -8.44
N LYS A 104 41.27 3.87 -8.82
CA LYS A 104 41.03 2.68 -9.66
C LYS A 104 40.72 1.41 -8.86
N LYS A 105 40.87 1.43 -7.53
CA LYS A 105 40.69 0.23 -6.69
C LYS A 105 39.21 0.03 -6.35
N LEU A 106 38.69 -1.15 -6.66
CA LEU A 106 37.35 -1.58 -6.25
C LEU A 106 37.30 -1.83 -4.75
N ILE A 107 36.31 -1.25 -4.08
CA ILE A 107 35.94 -1.55 -2.69
C ILE A 107 34.90 -2.65 -2.74
N VAL A 108 35.30 -3.86 -2.38
CA VAL A 108 34.43 -5.04 -2.42
C VAL A 108 33.33 -4.94 -1.34
N CYS A 109 32.09 -5.13 -1.77
CA CYS A 109 30.90 -5.25 -0.94
C CYS A 109 30.21 -6.57 -1.30
N LYS A 110 29.80 -7.36 -0.31
CA LYS A 110 29.12 -8.65 -0.52
C LYS A 110 27.63 -8.50 -0.85
N ASN A 111 27.00 -7.43 -0.38
CA ASN A 111 25.58 -7.15 -0.54
C ASN A 111 25.30 -5.64 -0.47
N GLU A 112 24.04 -5.25 -0.71
CA GLU A 112 23.65 -3.83 -0.65
C GLU A 112 23.90 -3.22 0.75
N ALA A 113 23.69 -3.96 1.84
CA ALA A 113 23.90 -3.45 3.19
C ALA A 113 25.38 -3.05 3.43
N GLU A 114 26.33 -3.87 3.00
CA GLU A 114 27.75 -3.51 3.06
C GLU A 114 28.07 -2.29 2.21
N LEU A 115 27.44 -2.13 1.04
CA LEU A 115 27.58 -0.92 0.21
C LEU A 115 27.13 0.35 0.97
N TYR A 116 25.97 0.32 1.62
CA TYR A 116 25.51 1.45 2.45
C TYR A 116 26.47 1.70 3.63
N GLN A 117 26.96 0.65 4.29
CA GLN A 117 27.94 0.78 5.38
C GLN A 117 29.25 1.44 4.93
N LYS A 118 29.77 1.11 3.73
CA LYS A 118 30.95 1.79 3.15
C LYS A 118 30.71 3.27 2.87
N LEU A 119 29.44 3.66 2.69
CA LEU A 119 29.00 5.05 2.57
C LEU A 119 28.63 5.68 3.92
N LYS A 120 28.91 5.01 5.05
CA LYS A 120 28.54 5.44 6.41
C LYS A 120 27.03 5.71 6.54
N LEU A 121 26.23 4.75 6.11
CA LEU A 121 24.77 4.76 6.19
C LEU A 121 24.28 3.39 6.68
N ASP A 122 23.19 3.38 7.43
CA ASP A 122 22.39 2.17 7.60
C ASP A 122 21.85 1.66 6.25
N TYR A 123 21.51 0.37 6.17
CA TYR A 123 20.87 -0.17 5.00
C TYR A 123 19.50 0.47 4.78
N ILE A 124 19.30 1.09 3.61
CA ILE A 124 18.05 1.76 3.24
C ILE A 124 17.17 0.77 2.45
N PRO A 125 16.01 0.35 3.00
CA PRO A 125 15.06 -0.50 2.29
C PRO A 125 14.62 0.13 0.95
N PRO A 126 14.43 -0.64 -0.13
CA PRO A 126 14.05 -0.13 -1.45
C PRO A 126 12.84 0.81 -1.45
N GLU A 127 11.86 0.53 -0.60
CA GLU A 127 10.61 1.29 -0.47
C GLU A 127 10.84 2.75 -0.03
N LEU A 128 11.95 3.03 0.67
CA LEU A 128 12.30 4.38 1.13
C LEU A 128 13.15 5.18 0.15
N ARG A 129 13.65 4.56 -0.93
CA ARG A 129 14.64 5.16 -1.84
C ARG A 129 14.01 6.15 -2.82
N GLU A 130 13.49 7.25 -2.29
CA GLU A 130 12.79 8.31 -3.03
C GLU A 130 13.40 9.70 -2.77
N ASN A 131 14.50 9.80 -2.02
CA ASN A 131 15.17 11.04 -1.64
C ASN A 131 14.25 12.03 -0.89
N THR A 132 13.55 11.52 0.13
CA THR A 132 12.57 12.22 0.97
C THR A 132 12.97 12.25 2.45
N GLY A 133 14.27 12.09 2.74
CA GLY A 133 14.86 12.16 4.07
C GLY A 133 15.49 10.84 4.55
N GLU A 134 15.45 9.79 3.73
CA GLU A 134 15.93 8.45 4.09
C GLU A 134 17.45 8.39 4.26
N ILE A 135 18.20 9.22 3.54
CA ILE A 135 19.66 9.25 3.62
C ILE A 135 20.10 9.92 4.93
N GLU A 136 19.47 11.03 5.30
CA GLU A 136 19.70 11.73 6.55
C GLU A 136 19.32 10.86 7.75
N ALA A 137 18.18 10.16 7.66
CA ALA A 137 17.76 9.21 8.69
C ALA A 137 18.74 8.03 8.81
N ALA A 138 19.24 7.50 7.69
CA ALA A 138 20.22 6.40 7.68
C ALA A 138 21.59 6.81 8.22
N GLU A 139 22.00 8.07 8.03
CA GLU A 139 23.22 8.62 8.61
C GLU A 139 23.12 8.79 10.12
N LYS A 140 21.92 9.15 10.62
CA LYS A 140 21.66 9.38 12.05
C LYS A 140 21.21 8.14 12.81
N HIS A 141 21.16 6.97 12.16
CA HIS A 141 20.62 5.74 12.72
C HIS A 141 19.15 5.86 13.21
N GLN A 142 18.34 6.58 12.43
CA GLN A 142 16.96 6.95 12.74
C GLN A 142 15.95 6.41 11.71
N LEU A 143 16.35 5.44 10.87
CA LEU A 143 15.41 4.78 9.97
C LEU A 143 14.32 4.05 10.78
N PRO A 144 13.04 4.14 10.36
CA PRO A 144 11.96 3.43 11.04
C PRO A 144 12.08 1.91 10.87
N LYS A 145 11.64 1.17 11.89
CA LYS A 145 11.44 -0.29 11.75
C LYS A 145 10.15 -0.55 10.98
N LEU A 146 10.27 -0.57 9.66
CA LEU A 146 9.15 -0.69 8.74
C LEU A 146 8.28 -1.92 9.00
N ILE A 147 6.97 -1.75 8.85
CA ILE A 147 5.98 -2.83 8.94
C ILE A 147 6.29 -3.99 7.98
N GLU A 148 6.03 -5.22 8.40
CA GLU A 148 6.22 -6.44 7.62
C GLU A 148 4.90 -7.18 7.40
N GLN A 149 4.81 -8.02 6.35
CA GLN A 149 3.60 -8.78 6.03
C GLN A 149 3.07 -9.60 7.23
N LYS A 150 3.98 -10.23 7.98
CA LYS A 150 3.65 -11.03 9.18
C LYS A 150 3.12 -10.20 10.36
N ASP A 151 3.28 -8.88 10.34
CA ASP A 151 2.74 -8.02 11.40
C ASP A 151 1.22 -7.87 11.28
N ILE A 152 0.66 -8.07 10.08
CA ILE A 152 -0.78 -7.96 9.80
C ILE A 152 -1.52 -9.15 10.42
N GLN A 153 -2.37 -8.87 11.41
CA GLN A 153 -3.16 -9.86 12.13
C GLN A 153 -4.58 -10.01 11.58
N GLY A 154 -5.13 -8.99 10.92
CA GLY A 154 -6.46 -9.04 10.34
C GLY A 154 -6.69 -8.07 9.18
N VAL A 155 -7.81 -8.27 8.52
CA VAL A 155 -8.19 -7.55 7.30
C VAL A 155 -9.36 -6.62 7.60
N PHE A 156 -9.19 -5.33 7.32
CA PHE A 156 -10.27 -4.36 7.42
C PHE A 156 -10.96 -4.17 6.08
N HIS A 157 -12.20 -3.69 6.10
CA HIS A 157 -12.96 -3.25 4.93
C HIS A 157 -13.03 -4.32 3.84
N VAL A 158 -13.86 -5.33 4.11
CA VAL A 158 -14.26 -6.35 3.15
C VAL A 158 -15.77 -6.31 2.96
N HIS A 159 -16.22 -6.56 1.74
CA HIS A 159 -17.63 -6.55 1.35
C HIS A 159 -18.15 -7.97 1.16
N SER A 160 -19.46 -8.15 1.31
CA SER A 160 -20.14 -9.43 1.12
C SER A 160 -21.35 -9.29 0.20
N ASN A 161 -22.01 -10.40 -0.07
CA ASN A 161 -23.26 -10.44 -0.82
C ASN A 161 -24.46 -9.77 -0.10
N TYR A 162 -24.25 -9.18 1.08
CA TYR A 162 -25.20 -8.25 1.67
C TYR A 162 -25.22 -6.89 0.96
N SER A 163 -24.13 -6.46 0.33
CA SER A 163 -24.13 -5.29 -0.55
C SER A 163 -23.78 -5.70 -1.98
N ASP A 164 -22.58 -5.41 -2.45
CA ASP A 164 -22.08 -5.63 -3.81
C ASP A 164 -20.89 -6.61 -3.88
N GLY A 165 -20.52 -7.23 -2.75
CA GLY A 165 -19.58 -8.33 -2.72
C GLY A 165 -20.13 -9.60 -3.39
N ALA A 166 -19.27 -10.37 -4.04
CA ALA A 166 -19.65 -11.61 -4.72
C ALA A 166 -19.78 -12.82 -3.79
N ASN A 167 -19.22 -12.73 -2.58
CA ASN A 167 -19.08 -13.86 -1.65
C ASN A 167 -19.91 -13.65 -0.39
N SER A 168 -20.34 -14.76 0.21
CA SER A 168 -20.96 -14.74 1.55
C SER A 168 -19.96 -14.32 2.63
N ILE A 169 -20.47 -13.87 3.78
CA ILE A 169 -19.64 -13.54 4.95
C ILE A 169 -18.79 -14.77 5.37
N GLU A 170 -19.36 -15.97 5.32
CA GLU A 170 -18.65 -17.20 5.68
C GLU A 170 -17.49 -17.51 4.72
N GLU A 171 -17.70 -17.37 3.41
CA GLU A 171 -16.64 -17.58 2.40
C GLU A 171 -15.47 -16.59 2.59
N MET A 172 -15.79 -15.30 2.80
CA MET A 172 -14.79 -14.27 3.07
C MET A 172 -14.00 -14.58 4.35
N ALA A 173 -14.70 -14.94 5.45
CA ALA A 173 -14.06 -15.29 6.71
C ALA A 173 -13.13 -16.51 6.57
N ARG A 174 -13.59 -17.56 5.88
CA ARG A 174 -12.80 -18.77 5.65
C ARG A 174 -11.56 -18.50 4.81
N GLN A 175 -11.65 -17.62 3.82
CA GLN A 175 -10.49 -17.22 3.04
C GLN A 175 -9.49 -16.44 3.89
N CYS A 176 -9.95 -15.50 4.73
CA CYS A 176 -9.08 -14.81 5.68
C CYS A 176 -8.37 -15.79 6.63
N MET A 177 -9.09 -16.79 7.17
CA MET A 177 -8.49 -17.84 8.00
C MET A 177 -7.44 -18.65 7.25
N LYS A 178 -7.71 -19.03 5.98
CA LYS A 178 -6.76 -19.76 5.14
C LYS A 178 -5.47 -18.98 4.91
N MET A 179 -5.57 -17.65 4.85
CA MET A 179 -4.43 -16.74 4.73
C MET A 179 -3.71 -16.48 6.07
N GLY A 180 -4.19 -17.03 7.18
CA GLY A 180 -3.58 -16.91 8.50
C GLY A 180 -4.00 -15.68 9.31
N PHE A 181 -5.00 -14.93 8.84
CA PHE A 181 -5.55 -13.81 9.61
C PHE A 181 -6.40 -14.31 10.79
N LYS A 182 -6.43 -13.52 11.85
CA LYS A 182 -7.16 -13.77 13.10
C LYS A 182 -8.53 -13.11 13.12
N TYR A 183 -8.73 -12.07 12.31
CA TYR A 183 -10.02 -11.40 12.20
C TYR A 183 -10.23 -10.77 10.84
N MET A 184 -11.49 -10.46 10.55
CA MET A 184 -11.88 -9.55 9.48
C MET A 184 -12.89 -8.51 9.98
N VAL A 185 -12.87 -7.32 9.39
CA VAL A 185 -13.89 -6.29 9.58
C VAL A 185 -14.72 -6.17 8.32
N LEU A 186 -15.97 -6.62 8.40
CA LEU A 186 -16.94 -6.44 7.33
C LEU A 186 -17.28 -4.96 7.21
N ALA A 187 -17.49 -4.45 5.99
CA ALA A 187 -17.83 -3.04 5.78
C ALA A 187 -18.74 -2.87 4.54
N ASP A 188 -19.77 -3.70 4.44
CA ASP A 188 -20.80 -3.54 3.40
C ASP A 188 -21.37 -2.10 3.36
N HIS A 189 -21.87 -1.68 2.21
CA HIS A 189 -22.32 -0.29 1.99
C HIS A 189 -23.61 0.10 2.74
N SER A 190 -23.70 1.36 3.17
CA SER A 190 -24.87 1.93 3.84
C SER A 190 -26.06 2.22 2.92
N GLN A 191 -27.20 2.60 3.52
CA GLN A 191 -28.52 2.63 2.87
C GLN A 191 -28.64 3.55 1.63
N SER A 192 -27.87 4.63 1.54
CA SER A 192 -27.89 5.57 0.40
C SER A 192 -27.07 5.09 -0.80
N ALA A 193 -26.27 4.03 -0.65
CA ALA A 193 -25.49 3.42 -1.71
C ALA A 193 -26.36 2.52 -2.60
N PHE A 194 -27.36 3.09 -3.28
CA PHE A 194 -28.31 2.34 -4.13
C PHE A 194 -27.61 1.56 -5.25
N TYR A 195 -26.50 2.07 -5.76
CA TYR A 195 -25.69 1.43 -6.80
C TYR A 195 -25.00 0.13 -6.32
N ALA A 196 -24.89 -0.06 -5.00
CA ALA A 196 -24.22 -1.18 -4.36
C ALA A 196 -25.17 -1.99 -3.45
N ASN A 197 -26.49 -1.90 -3.68
CA ASN A 197 -27.49 -2.62 -2.88
C ASN A 197 -27.36 -2.35 -1.37
N GLY A 198 -27.13 -1.07 -1.03
CA GLY A 198 -26.92 -0.55 0.32
C GLY A 198 -27.92 -1.07 1.37
N LEU A 199 -27.41 -1.34 2.57
CA LEU A 199 -28.18 -2.05 3.59
C LEU A 199 -29.25 -1.17 4.23
N LYS A 200 -30.53 -1.54 4.10
CA LYS A 200 -31.58 -0.96 4.96
C LYS A 200 -31.49 -1.52 6.38
N PRO A 201 -31.98 -0.82 7.43
CA PRO A 201 -31.88 -1.27 8.83
C PRO A 201 -32.39 -2.70 9.10
N ALA A 202 -33.40 -3.16 8.36
CA ALA A 202 -33.91 -4.53 8.48
C ALA A 202 -32.92 -5.59 7.95
N ARG A 203 -32.19 -5.32 6.85
CA ARG A 203 -31.15 -6.20 6.31
C ARG A 203 -29.92 -6.22 7.20
N LEU A 204 -29.56 -5.07 7.75
CA LEU A 204 -28.47 -4.95 8.73
C LEU A 204 -28.69 -5.84 9.95
N LYS A 205 -29.91 -5.86 10.51
CA LYS A 205 -30.25 -6.76 11.63
C LYS A 205 -30.06 -8.23 11.29
N LYS A 206 -30.30 -8.64 10.04
CA LYS A 206 -30.05 -10.02 9.57
C LYS A 206 -28.55 -10.31 9.49
N GLN A 207 -27.78 -9.39 8.89
CA GLN A 207 -26.33 -9.49 8.79
C GLN A 207 -25.66 -9.62 10.17
N HIS A 208 -26.07 -8.80 11.14
CA HIS A 208 -25.57 -8.89 12.52
C HIS A 208 -25.82 -10.25 13.15
N LYS A 209 -27.02 -10.81 12.97
CA LYS A 209 -27.36 -12.15 13.48
C LYS A 209 -26.51 -13.24 12.82
N GLU A 210 -26.28 -13.15 11.52
CA GLU A 210 -25.41 -14.08 10.79
C GLU A 210 -23.96 -13.99 11.29
N ILE A 211 -23.42 -12.78 11.45
CA ILE A 211 -22.08 -12.56 12.04
C ILE A 211 -21.98 -13.16 13.44
N ASP A 212 -23.00 -12.99 14.28
CA ASP A 212 -23.03 -13.55 15.64
C ASP A 212 -23.07 -15.09 15.63
N GLN A 213 -23.76 -15.70 14.68
CA GLN A 213 -23.78 -17.15 14.48
C GLN A 213 -22.43 -17.66 13.96
N LEU A 214 -21.84 -16.98 12.98
CA LEU A 214 -20.54 -17.33 12.42
C LEU A 214 -19.42 -17.19 13.46
N ASN A 215 -19.44 -16.15 14.30
CA ASN A 215 -18.50 -15.99 15.40
C ASN A 215 -18.58 -17.13 16.44
N LYS A 216 -19.73 -17.78 16.60
CA LYS A 216 -19.86 -18.98 17.44
C LYS A 216 -19.27 -20.22 16.76
N LYS A 217 -19.44 -20.33 15.43
CA LYS A 217 -19.04 -21.45 14.56
C LYS A 217 -17.54 -21.45 14.26
N LEU A 218 -16.95 -20.31 13.93
CA LEU A 218 -15.58 -20.14 13.46
C LEU A 218 -14.63 -19.89 14.64
N LYS A 219 -14.24 -20.96 15.35
CA LYS A 219 -13.33 -20.84 16.50
C LYS A 219 -11.96 -20.30 16.08
N GLY A 220 -11.38 -19.42 16.90
CA GLY A 220 -10.06 -18.83 16.65
C GLY A 220 -10.06 -17.70 15.61
N PHE A 221 -11.23 -17.31 15.08
CA PHE A 221 -11.36 -16.20 14.15
C PHE A 221 -12.51 -15.27 14.56
N LYS A 222 -12.32 -13.96 14.43
CA LYS A 222 -13.34 -12.96 14.77
C LYS A 222 -13.81 -12.21 13.53
N ILE A 223 -15.12 -12.16 13.32
CA ILE A 223 -15.77 -11.27 12.37
C ILE A 223 -16.28 -10.07 13.17
N LEU A 224 -15.76 -8.90 12.84
CA LEU A 224 -16.15 -7.61 13.41
C LEU A 224 -17.20 -6.95 12.52
N LYS A 225 -18.22 -6.39 13.16
CA LYS A 225 -19.34 -5.72 12.52
C LYS A 225 -18.91 -4.32 12.14
N GLY A 226 -18.68 -4.06 10.86
CA GLY A 226 -18.49 -2.71 10.38
C GLY A 226 -19.41 -2.38 9.23
N ILE A 227 -19.32 -1.12 8.81
CA ILE A 227 -20.11 -0.56 7.72
C ILE A 227 -19.27 0.49 6.99
N GLU A 228 -19.32 0.47 5.67
CA GLU A 228 -18.95 1.63 4.88
C GLU A 228 -20.13 2.59 4.79
N CYS A 229 -20.12 3.57 5.67
CA CYS A 229 -21.16 4.57 5.82
C CYS A 229 -20.86 5.80 4.95
N ASP A 230 -21.78 6.08 4.03
CA ASP A 230 -21.73 7.30 3.24
C ASP A 230 -21.70 8.54 4.13
N ILE A 231 -20.79 9.47 3.81
CA ILE A 231 -20.82 10.82 4.34
C ILE A 231 -21.71 11.64 3.41
N LEU A 232 -22.87 12.07 3.87
CA LEU A 232 -23.84 12.85 3.10
C LEU A 232 -23.28 14.24 2.73
N PRO A 233 -23.84 14.95 1.72
CA PRO A 233 -23.36 16.27 1.31
C PRO A 233 -23.31 17.31 2.43
N ASN A 234 -24.15 17.16 3.44
CA ASN A 234 -24.19 18.04 4.62
C ASN A 234 -23.22 17.62 5.74
N GLY A 235 -22.38 16.60 5.53
CA GLY A 235 -21.40 16.06 6.47
C GLY A 235 -21.97 15.13 7.55
N GLN A 236 -23.25 14.76 7.50
CA GLN A 236 -23.81 13.72 8.36
C GLN A 236 -23.47 12.33 7.83
N LEU A 237 -23.44 11.35 8.72
CA LEU A 237 -23.36 9.94 8.35
C LEU A 237 -24.73 9.44 7.89
N ASP A 238 -24.73 8.49 6.97
CA ASP A 238 -25.93 7.93 6.33
C ASP A 238 -26.77 7.01 7.23
N TYR A 239 -26.45 6.93 8.53
CA TYR A 239 -27.31 6.33 9.53
C TYR A 239 -27.42 7.22 10.77
N PRO A 240 -28.54 7.12 11.49
CA PRO A 240 -28.67 7.76 12.79
C PRO A 240 -27.84 7.01 13.85
N ASP A 241 -27.52 7.74 14.92
CA ASP A 241 -26.63 7.31 16.00
C ASP A 241 -27.05 5.99 16.67
N GLU A 242 -28.35 5.70 16.76
CA GLU A 242 -28.88 4.44 17.31
C GLU A 242 -28.54 3.20 16.48
N ILE A 243 -28.26 3.38 15.18
CA ILE A 243 -27.74 2.33 14.30
C ILE A 243 -26.22 2.32 14.38
N LEU A 244 -25.57 3.48 14.27
CA LEU A 244 -24.11 3.59 14.26
C LEU A 244 -23.45 2.95 15.50
N LYS A 245 -24.09 3.06 16.67
CA LYS A 245 -23.60 2.45 17.92
C LYS A 245 -23.55 0.92 17.93
N THR A 246 -24.15 0.26 16.94
CA THR A 246 -24.22 -1.20 16.89
C THR A 246 -23.05 -1.84 16.15
N PHE A 247 -22.20 -1.03 15.53
CA PHE A 247 -21.00 -1.45 14.82
C PHE A 247 -19.77 -1.39 15.74
N ASP A 248 -18.83 -2.31 15.52
CA ASP A 248 -17.48 -2.25 16.07
C ASP A 248 -16.67 -1.15 15.36
N TYR A 249 -16.88 -0.97 14.04
CA TYR A 249 -16.21 0.06 13.23
C TYR A 249 -17.14 0.73 12.23
N VAL A 250 -17.12 2.07 12.17
CA VAL A 250 -17.78 2.84 11.11
C VAL A 250 -16.73 3.46 10.19
N PHE A 251 -16.70 3.01 8.94
CA PHE A 251 -15.88 3.58 7.88
C PHE A 251 -16.67 4.70 7.20
N GLY A 252 -16.18 5.93 7.26
CA GLY A 252 -16.80 7.06 6.57
C GLY A 252 -16.20 7.24 5.17
N ALA A 253 -17.05 7.30 4.15
CA ALA A 253 -16.65 7.38 2.76
C ALA A 253 -17.35 8.51 2.00
N ILE A 254 -16.70 9.03 0.96
CA ILE A 254 -17.31 9.98 0.01
C ILE A 254 -17.57 9.24 -1.30
N HIS A 255 -18.84 9.02 -1.64
CA HIS A 255 -19.25 8.41 -2.93
C HIS A 255 -20.01 9.34 -3.87
N THR A 256 -20.31 10.56 -3.42
CA THR A 256 -21.12 11.52 -4.17
C THR A 256 -20.54 12.93 -4.13
N LYS A 257 -20.92 13.74 -5.12
CA LYS A 257 -20.56 15.17 -5.23
C LYS A 257 -19.04 15.42 -5.28
N PHE A 258 -18.32 14.65 -6.09
CA PHE A 258 -16.84 14.73 -6.18
C PHE A 258 -16.30 16.05 -6.73
N LYS A 259 -17.16 16.86 -7.35
CA LYS A 259 -16.82 18.20 -7.85
C LYS A 259 -17.10 19.33 -6.84
N MET A 260 -17.43 18.99 -5.59
CA MET A 260 -17.62 19.96 -4.51
C MET A 260 -16.34 20.77 -4.29
N PRO A 261 -16.42 22.09 -4.04
CA PRO A 261 -15.24 22.92 -3.77
C PRO A 261 -14.39 22.39 -2.60
N GLU A 262 -13.07 22.57 -2.66
CA GLU A 262 -12.13 22.00 -1.68
C GLU A 262 -12.51 22.32 -0.23
N LYS A 263 -12.87 23.57 0.04
CA LYS A 263 -13.26 24.02 1.38
C LYS A 263 -14.49 23.27 1.89
N GLU A 264 -15.52 23.17 1.07
CA GLU A 264 -16.78 22.47 1.42
C GLU A 264 -16.56 20.97 1.59
N MET A 265 -15.78 20.33 0.69
CA MET A 265 -15.45 18.91 0.81
C MET A 265 -14.67 18.61 2.10
N THR A 266 -13.71 19.48 2.42
CA THR A 266 -12.92 19.38 3.65
C THR A 266 -13.82 19.51 4.88
N GLU A 267 -14.71 20.50 4.91
CA GLU A 267 -15.66 20.72 6.01
C GLU A 267 -16.66 19.57 6.14
N ARG A 268 -17.14 19.01 5.03
CA ARG A 268 -18.01 17.83 4.98
C ARG A 268 -17.36 16.63 5.66
N ILE A 269 -16.11 16.32 5.32
CA ILE A 269 -15.35 15.21 5.93
C ILE A 269 -15.10 15.46 7.42
N ILE A 270 -14.64 16.66 7.78
CA ILE A 270 -14.35 17.02 9.18
C ILE A 270 -15.61 16.98 10.05
N LYS A 271 -16.76 17.38 9.50
CA LYS A 271 -18.04 17.28 10.21
C LYS A 271 -18.44 15.84 10.49
N ALA A 272 -18.23 14.92 9.55
CA ALA A 272 -18.48 13.49 9.77
C ALA A 272 -17.57 12.91 10.86
N MET A 273 -16.29 13.29 10.87
CA MET A 273 -15.32 12.84 11.89
C MET A 273 -15.66 13.27 13.33
N GLN A 274 -16.51 14.29 13.51
CA GLN A 274 -16.96 14.70 14.84
C GLN A 274 -17.94 13.71 15.47
N ASN A 275 -18.56 12.84 14.67
CA ASN A 275 -19.46 11.81 15.20
C ASN A 275 -18.65 10.81 16.06
N LYS A 276 -19.16 10.50 17.25
CA LYS A 276 -18.46 9.63 18.21
C LYS A 276 -18.29 8.19 17.72
N TYR A 277 -19.18 7.71 16.84
CA TYR A 277 -19.14 6.36 16.28
C TYR A 277 -18.29 6.26 15.01
N PHE A 278 -18.00 7.39 14.34
CA PHE A 278 -17.06 7.43 13.22
C PHE A 278 -15.72 6.83 13.67
N SER A 279 -15.16 5.90 12.91
CA SER A 279 -13.92 5.21 13.30
C SER A 279 -12.78 5.50 12.32
N ILE A 280 -13.03 5.29 11.03
CA ILE A 280 -11.99 5.25 9.98
C ILE A 280 -12.47 6.06 8.78
N LEU A 281 -11.64 6.96 8.25
CA LEU A 281 -11.89 7.58 6.95
C LEU A 281 -11.30 6.68 5.86
N THR A 282 -12.17 6.13 5.00
CA THR A 282 -11.78 5.19 3.93
C THR A 282 -11.58 5.92 2.60
N HIS A 283 -10.61 5.44 1.81
CA HIS A 283 -10.17 5.98 0.51
C HIS A 283 -10.37 7.52 0.40
N PRO A 284 -9.62 8.29 1.20
CA PRO A 284 -9.92 9.68 1.59
C PRO A 284 -9.88 10.71 0.46
N THR A 285 -9.52 10.31 -0.75
CA THR A 285 -9.50 11.18 -1.93
C THR A 285 -10.43 10.71 -3.03
N GLY A 286 -11.00 9.51 -2.90
CA GLY A 286 -11.87 8.89 -3.89
C GLY A 286 -11.18 8.64 -5.24
N ARG A 287 -9.85 8.73 -5.32
CA ARG A 287 -9.12 8.56 -6.58
C ARG A 287 -9.26 7.14 -7.12
N LEU A 288 -9.17 7.03 -8.44
CA LEU A 288 -8.92 5.78 -9.15
C LEU A 288 -7.73 6.03 -10.08
N LEU A 289 -6.61 5.37 -9.80
CA LEU A 289 -5.39 5.49 -10.59
C LEU A 289 -5.69 5.20 -12.06
N LEU A 290 -5.18 6.08 -12.94
CA LEU A 290 -5.37 6.04 -14.40
C LEU A 290 -6.84 6.23 -14.88
N SER A 291 -7.77 6.62 -14.00
CA SER A 291 -9.19 6.76 -14.36
C SER A 291 -9.85 8.02 -13.77
N ARG A 292 -9.67 8.28 -12.48
CA ARG A 292 -10.33 9.37 -11.76
C ARG A 292 -9.35 10.06 -10.82
N GLU A 293 -9.13 11.35 -11.05
CA GLU A 293 -8.36 12.19 -10.14
C GLU A 293 -9.00 12.29 -8.75
N PRO A 294 -8.19 12.54 -7.69
CA PRO A 294 -8.69 12.94 -6.38
C PRO A 294 -9.76 14.04 -6.46
N TYR A 295 -10.81 13.94 -5.65
CA TYR A 295 -11.66 15.12 -5.43
C TYR A 295 -10.88 16.22 -4.69
N PRO A 296 -11.22 17.52 -4.87
CA PRO A 296 -10.54 18.59 -4.15
C PRO A 296 -10.74 18.45 -2.65
N VAL A 297 -9.66 18.21 -1.89
CA VAL A 297 -9.70 18.08 -0.43
C VAL A 297 -8.38 18.52 0.19
N ASN A 298 -8.45 19.23 1.31
CA ASN A 298 -7.29 19.61 2.08
C ASN A 298 -6.93 18.50 3.08
N LEU A 299 -6.07 17.56 2.66
CA LEU A 299 -5.68 16.40 3.47
C LEU A 299 -4.95 16.77 4.76
N GLU A 300 -4.20 17.88 4.80
CA GLU A 300 -3.56 18.33 6.03
C GLU A 300 -4.59 18.66 7.12
N LYS A 301 -5.65 19.40 6.76
CA LYS A 301 -6.76 19.71 7.67
C LYS A 301 -7.52 18.45 8.09
N VAL A 302 -7.75 17.53 7.16
CA VAL A 302 -8.41 16.24 7.45
C VAL A 302 -7.58 15.40 8.42
N ILE A 303 -6.26 15.29 8.21
CA ILE A 303 -5.35 14.56 9.10
C ILE A 303 -5.34 15.19 10.51
N LYS A 304 -5.27 16.52 10.62
CA LYS A 304 -5.35 17.22 11.91
C LYS A 304 -6.69 16.97 12.61
N ALA A 305 -7.79 16.93 11.86
CA ALA A 305 -9.10 16.58 12.42
C ALA A 305 -9.16 15.11 12.87
N ALA A 306 -8.60 14.19 12.09
CA ALA A 306 -8.49 12.79 12.47
C ALA A 306 -7.73 12.63 13.79
N ALA A 307 -6.59 13.32 13.94
CA ALA A 307 -5.84 13.35 15.19
C ALA A 307 -6.66 13.92 16.35
N LYS A 308 -7.31 15.07 16.15
CA LYS A 308 -8.14 15.73 17.16
C LYS A 308 -9.28 14.85 17.68
N TYR A 309 -9.93 14.11 16.80
CA TYR A 309 -11.11 13.28 17.14
C TYR A 309 -10.78 11.80 17.33
N GLY A 310 -9.49 11.41 17.33
CA GLY A 310 -9.04 10.04 17.53
C GLY A 310 -9.49 9.07 16.43
N LYS A 311 -9.53 9.52 15.17
CA LYS A 311 -9.97 8.73 14.01
C LYS A 311 -8.76 8.20 13.24
N ALA A 312 -8.91 7.02 12.66
CA ALA A 312 -7.90 6.44 11.77
C ALA A 312 -8.16 6.82 10.31
N ILE A 313 -7.14 6.67 9.46
CA ILE A 313 -7.24 6.88 8.01
C ILE A 313 -6.78 5.62 7.29
N GLU A 314 -7.49 5.28 6.23
CA GLU A 314 -7.20 4.10 5.43
C GLU A 314 -6.11 4.33 4.37
N ILE A 315 -5.31 3.30 4.12
CA ILE A 315 -4.67 3.02 2.85
C ILE A 315 -5.42 1.85 2.21
N ASN A 316 -6.26 2.17 1.24
CA ASN A 316 -6.94 1.22 0.39
C ASN A 316 -5.90 0.57 -0.54
N CYS A 317 -5.69 -0.72 -0.35
CA CYS A 317 -4.65 -1.54 -0.95
C CYS A 317 -5.04 -2.03 -2.35
N ASN A 318 -6.26 -1.77 -2.81
CA ASN A 318 -6.68 -2.06 -4.16
C ASN A 318 -5.71 -1.37 -5.15
N PRO A 319 -5.10 -2.10 -6.10
CA PRO A 319 -4.14 -1.53 -7.04
C PRO A 319 -4.68 -0.41 -7.93
N GLN A 320 -6.00 -0.28 -8.05
CA GLN A 320 -6.66 0.83 -8.74
C GLN A 320 -6.81 2.07 -7.86
N ARG A 321 -6.56 2.02 -6.55
CA ARG A 321 -6.75 3.13 -5.60
C ARG A 321 -5.44 3.59 -4.97
N PHE A 322 -4.80 2.71 -4.20
CA PHE A 322 -3.69 3.05 -3.30
C PHE A 322 -3.93 4.35 -2.51
N ASP A 323 -5.10 4.47 -1.88
CA ASP A 323 -5.59 5.72 -1.27
C ASP A 323 -5.84 5.52 0.22
N LEU A 324 -5.12 6.14 1.15
CA LEU A 324 -4.26 7.32 1.08
C LEU A 324 -2.96 7.17 0.28
N ASP A 325 -2.59 8.23 -0.44
CA ASP A 325 -1.27 8.35 -1.05
C ASP A 325 -0.14 8.29 0.00
N TRP A 326 0.87 7.46 -0.24
CA TRP A 326 1.99 7.22 0.70
C TRP A 326 2.69 8.51 1.18
N ARG A 327 2.67 9.59 0.39
CA ARG A 327 3.29 10.87 0.74
C ARG A 327 2.65 11.51 1.97
N TRP A 328 1.38 11.22 2.23
CA TRP A 328 0.65 11.71 3.40
C TRP A 328 0.79 10.83 4.64
N CYS A 329 1.31 9.61 4.50
CA CYS A 329 1.46 8.67 5.62
C CYS A 329 2.40 9.20 6.70
N LYS A 330 3.50 9.86 6.29
CA LYS A 330 4.44 10.48 7.24
C LYS A 330 3.77 11.61 8.03
N VAL A 331 2.98 12.45 7.36
CA VAL A 331 2.19 13.52 8.01
C VAL A 331 1.16 12.94 8.98
N ALA A 332 0.45 11.89 8.58
CA ALA A 332 -0.51 11.20 9.45
C ALA A 332 0.17 10.63 10.71
N LYS A 333 1.29 9.93 10.52
CA LYS A 333 2.12 9.37 11.60
C LYS A 333 2.62 10.44 12.57
N GLU A 334 3.14 11.56 12.06
CA GLU A 334 3.66 12.67 12.87
C GLU A 334 2.56 13.35 13.70
N ASN A 335 1.30 13.32 13.22
CA ASN A 335 0.13 13.79 13.97
C ASN A 335 -0.49 12.71 14.88
N GLY A 336 0.12 11.52 14.98
CA GLY A 336 -0.37 10.41 15.81
C GLY A 336 -1.59 9.68 15.25
N VAL A 337 -1.96 9.91 13.99
CA VAL A 337 -3.08 9.25 13.32
C VAL A 337 -2.71 7.82 12.97
N LYS A 338 -3.55 6.86 13.40
CA LYS A 338 -3.39 5.46 13.03
C LYS A 338 -3.82 5.22 11.59
N ILE A 339 -3.13 4.30 10.93
CA ILE A 339 -3.41 3.88 9.58
C ILE A 339 -4.10 2.50 9.56
N VAL A 340 -5.04 2.31 8.66
CA VAL A 340 -5.68 1.02 8.37
C VAL A 340 -5.28 0.58 6.97
N LEU A 341 -4.79 -0.65 6.82
CA LEU A 341 -4.59 -1.26 5.51
C LEU A 341 -5.80 -2.13 5.19
N SER A 342 -6.43 -1.90 4.04
CA SER A 342 -7.58 -2.69 3.62
C SER A 342 -7.55 -3.01 2.13
N PRO A 343 -7.94 -4.21 1.70
CA PRO A 343 -8.04 -4.54 0.28
C PRO A 343 -9.30 -3.97 -0.39
N ASP A 344 -10.30 -3.50 0.36
CA ASP A 344 -11.61 -3.10 -0.19
C ASP A 344 -12.20 -4.23 -1.04
N SER A 345 -12.16 -5.42 -0.44
CA SER A 345 -12.28 -6.67 -1.17
C SER A 345 -13.74 -7.05 -1.35
N HIS A 346 -14.16 -7.14 -2.60
CA HIS A 346 -15.49 -7.58 -3.01
C HIS A 346 -15.52 -9.07 -3.42
N ARG A 347 -14.36 -9.74 -3.38
CA ARG A 347 -14.18 -11.13 -3.77
C ARG A 347 -13.03 -11.77 -3.00
N ILE A 348 -13.14 -13.05 -2.68
CA ILE A 348 -12.10 -13.78 -1.91
C ILE A 348 -10.68 -13.66 -2.47
N ASP A 349 -10.50 -13.51 -3.79
CA ASP A 349 -9.18 -13.41 -4.43
C ASP A 349 -8.49 -12.06 -4.17
N THR A 350 -9.25 -10.97 -4.04
CA THR A 350 -8.70 -9.63 -3.82
C THR A 350 -8.34 -9.34 -2.36
N ILE A 351 -8.66 -10.24 -1.42
CA ILE A 351 -8.16 -10.15 -0.02
C ILE A 351 -6.63 -10.10 -0.01
N SER A 352 -5.99 -10.75 -0.99
CA SER A 352 -4.53 -10.78 -1.15
C SER A 352 -3.90 -9.43 -1.49
N ASP A 353 -4.69 -8.43 -1.92
CA ASP A 353 -4.19 -7.10 -2.27
C ASP A 353 -3.60 -6.35 -1.07
N ILE A 354 -3.92 -6.76 0.16
CA ILE A 354 -3.26 -6.28 1.38
C ILE A 354 -1.72 -6.39 1.32
N TYR A 355 -1.21 -7.37 0.55
CA TYR A 355 0.21 -7.50 0.25
C TYR A 355 0.80 -6.21 -0.36
N TYR A 356 0.11 -5.62 -1.33
CA TYR A 356 0.53 -4.37 -1.97
C TYR A 356 0.45 -3.20 -0.99
N GLY A 357 -0.60 -3.17 -0.17
CA GLY A 357 -0.81 -2.18 0.89
C GLY A 357 0.35 -2.06 1.87
N VAL A 358 0.90 -3.20 2.31
CA VAL A 358 2.10 -3.21 3.18
C VAL A 358 3.29 -2.55 2.48
N GLY A 359 3.47 -2.77 1.17
CA GLY A 359 4.48 -2.08 0.38
C GLY A 359 4.32 -0.56 0.36
N ILE A 360 3.08 -0.09 0.15
CA ILE A 360 2.72 1.33 0.19
C ILE A 360 2.95 1.92 1.60
N ALA A 361 2.55 1.19 2.65
CA ALA A 361 2.76 1.57 4.04
C ALA A 361 4.25 1.72 4.39
N ARG A 362 5.07 0.79 3.92
CA ARG A 362 6.54 0.82 4.07
C ARG A 362 7.13 2.05 3.38
N ARG A 363 6.68 2.36 2.16
CA ARG A 363 7.06 3.57 1.43
C ARG A 363 6.61 4.86 2.12
N GLY A 364 5.50 4.79 2.87
CA GLY A 364 5.01 5.84 3.76
C GLY A 364 5.69 5.92 5.14
N TRP A 365 6.82 5.21 5.36
CA TRP A 365 7.58 5.20 6.61
C TRP A 365 6.83 4.62 7.83
N LEU A 366 5.80 3.82 7.60
CA LEU A 366 4.98 3.25 8.66
C LEU A 366 5.66 2.07 9.34
N GLU A 367 5.63 2.08 10.67
CA GLU A 367 6.06 1.00 11.55
C GLU A 367 4.84 0.21 12.01
N LYS A 368 5.08 -0.97 12.62
CA LYS A 368 4.00 -1.80 13.20
C LYS A 368 3.03 -1.00 14.08
N LYS A 369 3.55 -0.14 14.96
CA LYS A 369 2.75 0.65 15.91
C LYS A 369 1.82 1.65 15.22
N ASP A 370 2.08 2.02 13.97
CA ASP A 370 1.30 3.04 13.25
C ASP A 370 0.05 2.45 12.60
N VAL A 371 -0.05 1.12 12.51
CA VAL A 371 -1.07 0.40 11.72
C VAL A 371 -1.99 -0.44 12.62
N LEU A 372 -3.31 -0.22 12.51
CA LEU A 372 -4.32 -0.91 13.34
C LEU A 372 -4.41 -2.41 13.08
N ASN A 373 -4.13 -2.86 11.86
CA ASN A 373 -4.12 -4.27 11.47
C ASN A 373 -3.17 -5.15 12.30
N THR A 374 -2.25 -4.54 13.06
CA THR A 374 -1.26 -5.25 13.86
C THR A 374 -1.75 -5.60 15.26
N GLY A 375 -2.92 -5.07 15.65
CA GLY A 375 -3.60 -5.35 16.90
C GLY A 375 -4.45 -6.63 16.87
N PRO A 376 -5.15 -6.96 17.96
CA PRO A 376 -5.95 -8.19 18.07
C PRO A 376 -7.32 -8.14 17.36
N GLY A 377 -7.67 -7.01 16.73
CA GLY A 377 -9.00 -6.77 16.16
C GLY A 377 -9.76 -5.72 16.94
#